data_AF-A0A969T710-F1
#
_entry.id   AF-A0A969T710-F1
#
_cell.length_a   1.000
_cell.length_b   1.000
_cell.length_c   1.000
_cell.angle_alpha   90.00
_cell.angle_beta   90.00
_cell.angle_gamma   90.00
#
_symmetry.space_group_name_H-M   'P 1'
#
loop_
_entity.id
_entity.type
_entity.pdbx_description
1 polymer ?
#
loop_
_entity_poly.entity_id
_entity_poly.type
_entity_poly.pdbx_seq_one_letter_code
_entity_poly.pdbx_strand_id
1 'polypeptide(L)'
;LDKWQEKAVNVFKEWDGVHTSESVGASIFEYFYICLVRNTVYDELGEDMYLKFILDKILVRNLVKNLWSKPESDWWDNVNTKEKKEDFEMIVHKSFKDALDSLKLKYGAKPENWHWGLMHTLTLKHPLGKVNILDMGFNLNRGPYPVGGSYHTVSPYAYDFDNLFEVNHGSSHRHIYSAANWDESLTIIPTGISGIPSSPYYCDQTEKFINNEYHSDYFDILKVEKDSKFRMTLLPE
;
A
#
# COMPACT_ATOMS: atom_id res chain seq x y z
N LEU A 1 29.14 9.29 1.10
CA LEU A 1 27.82 9.25 1.77
C LEU A 1 28.01 9.83 3.16
N ASP A 2 27.05 10.58 3.66
CA ASP A 2 27.08 10.99 5.07
C ASP A 2 26.88 9.76 5.98
N LYS A 3 27.30 9.83 7.25
CA LYS A 3 27.12 8.72 8.22
C LYS A 3 25.68 8.20 8.31
N TRP A 4 24.67 9.06 8.13
CA TRP A 4 23.26 8.65 8.16
C TRP A 4 22.83 7.93 6.88
N GLN A 5 23.40 8.30 5.72
CA GLN A 5 23.14 7.64 4.44
C GLN A 5 23.79 6.25 4.42
N GLU A 6 24.99 6.10 4.99
CA GLU A 6 25.63 4.78 5.15
C GLU A 6 24.77 3.83 5.98
N LYS A 7 24.18 4.33 7.08
CA LYS A 7 23.20 3.56 7.87
C LYS A 7 21.99 3.15 7.04
N ALA A 8 21.38 4.08 6.31
CA ALA A 8 20.22 3.78 5.46
C ALA A 8 20.54 2.73 4.38
N VAL A 9 21.71 2.83 3.74
CA VAL A 9 22.20 1.85 2.78
C VAL A 9 22.38 0.47 3.42
N ASN A 10 22.93 0.40 4.63
CA ASN A 10 23.12 -0.89 5.32
C ASN A 10 21.77 -1.53 5.66
N VAL A 11 20.81 -0.75 6.18
CA VAL A 11 19.45 -1.24 6.45
C VAL A 11 18.80 -1.76 5.16
N PHE A 12 18.95 -1.04 4.04
CA PHE A 12 18.41 -1.47 2.76
C PHE A 12 19.08 -2.74 2.21
N LYS A 13 20.39 -2.91 2.42
CA LYS A 13 21.12 -4.12 2.03
C LYS A 13 20.72 -5.36 2.82
N GLU A 14 20.33 -5.17 4.08
CA GLU A 14 19.87 -6.25 4.97
C GLU A 14 18.38 -6.59 4.76
N TRP A 15 17.67 -5.81 3.95
CA TRP A 15 16.26 -6.03 3.69
C TRP A 15 16.01 -7.33 2.90
N ASP A 16 15.02 -8.09 3.36
CA ASP A 16 14.61 -9.39 2.84
C ASP A 16 13.58 -9.30 1.68
N GLY A 17 13.20 -8.09 1.27
CA GLY A 17 12.17 -7.86 0.26
C GLY A 17 10.73 -7.87 0.80
N VAL A 18 10.53 -8.13 2.10
CA VAL A 18 9.19 -8.22 2.69
C VAL A 18 8.70 -6.83 3.11
N HIS A 19 7.47 -6.50 2.68
CA HIS A 19 6.78 -5.25 3.03
C HIS A 19 5.92 -5.44 4.28
N THR A 20 6.52 -5.67 5.44
CA THR A 20 5.80 -5.57 6.72
C THR A 20 5.57 -4.09 7.08
N SER A 21 4.65 -3.79 7.99
CA SER A 21 4.48 -2.41 8.51
C SER A 21 5.76 -1.88 9.17
N GLU A 22 6.57 -2.76 9.75
CA GLU A 22 7.82 -2.37 10.43
C GLU A 22 9.02 -2.29 9.48
N SER A 23 8.85 -2.64 8.20
CA SER A 23 9.95 -2.74 7.25
C SER A 23 10.48 -1.37 6.84
N VAL A 24 11.70 -1.04 7.28
CA VAL A 24 12.42 0.15 6.83
C VAL A 24 12.88 0.01 5.38
N GLY A 25 13.29 -1.19 4.98
CA GLY A 25 13.71 -1.47 3.61
C GLY A 25 12.60 -1.22 2.59
N ALA A 26 11.36 -1.59 2.92
CA ALA A 26 10.19 -1.31 2.09
C ALA A 26 9.99 0.19 1.86
N SER A 27 10.08 1.02 2.91
CA SER A 27 10.00 2.48 2.77
C SER A 27 11.06 3.04 1.84
N ILE A 28 12.30 2.58 1.97
CA ILE A 28 13.40 3.01 1.10
C ILE A 28 13.15 2.58 -0.35
N PHE A 29 12.69 1.35 -0.57
CA PHE A 29 12.35 0.83 -1.90
C PHE A 29 11.26 1.65 -2.58
N GLU A 30 10.17 1.93 -1.88
CA GLU A 30 9.01 2.62 -2.44
C GLU A 30 9.34 4.07 -2.81
N TYR A 31 10.07 4.77 -1.95
CA TYR A 31 10.59 6.10 -2.27
C TYR A 31 11.59 6.06 -3.43
N PHE A 32 12.50 5.09 -3.45
CA PHE A 32 13.43 4.90 -4.56
C PHE A 32 12.69 4.69 -5.88
N TYR A 33 11.66 3.85 -5.90
CA TYR A 33 10.86 3.58 -7.09
C TYR A 33 10.22 4.86 -7.65
N ILE A 34 9.63 5.70 -6.79
CA ILE A 34 9.01 6.96 -7.20
C ILE A 34 10.05 7.96 -7.72
N CYS A 35 11.18 8.09 -7.01
CA CYS A 35 12.27 8.96 -7.46
C CYS A 35 12.88 8.47 -8.77
N LEU A 36 13.00 7.16 -8.97
CA LEU A 36 13.49 6.55 -10.21
C LEU A 36 12.57 6.90 -11.37
N VAL A 37 11.26 6.68 -11.22
CA VAL A 37 10.28 7.07 -12.24
C VAL A 37 10.43 8.54 -12.58
N ARG A 38 10.44 9.43 -11.58
CA ARG A 38 10.56 10.88 -11.82
C ARG A 38 11.87 11.22 -12.55
N ASN A 39 13.01 10.74 -12.07
CA ASN A 39 14.32 11.09 -12.63
C ASN A 39 14.59 10.46 -14.01
N THR A 40 13.73 9.58 -14.49
CA THR A 40 13.87 8.90 -15.80
C THR A 40 13.00 9.51 -16.90
N VAL A 41 11.90 10.21 -16.54
CA VAL A 41 10.96 10.72 -17.57
C VAL A 41 10.59 12.18 -17.43
N TYR A 42 10.87 12.79 -16.28
CA TYR A 42 10.34 14.12 -15.98
C TYR A 42 10.97 15.18 -16.88
N ASP A 43 12.24 15.03 -17.26
CA ASP A 43 12.97 15.99 -18.08
C ASP A 43 12.50 16.04 -19.53
N GLU A 44 12.04 14.92 -20.11
CA GLU A 44 11.46 14.89 -21.46
C GLU A 44 9.97 15.23 -21.48
N LEU A 45 9.22 14.77 -20.47
CA LEU A 45 7.76 14.97 -20.42
C LEU A 45 7.38 16.37 -19.93
N GLY A 46 8.15 16.96 -19.03
CA GLY A 46 7.76 18.14 -18.28
C GLY A 46 6.58 17.88 -17.33
N GLU A 47 6.22 18.89 -16.53
CA GLU A 47 5.23 18.75 -15.44
C GLU A 47 3.87 18.23 -15.91
N ASP A 48 3.25 18.87 -16.91
CA ASP A 48 1.88 18.54 -17.34
C ASP A 48 1.73 17.10 -17.86
N MET A 49 2.72 16.63 -18.62
CA MET A 49 2.68 15.26 -19.17
C MET A 49 3.14 14.24 -18.14
N TYR A 50 4.09 14.58 -17.27
CA TYR A 50 4.48 13.74 -16.14
C TYR A 50 3.29 13.44 -15.22
N LEU A 51 2.50 14.46 -14.86
CA LEU A 51 1.31 14.28 -14.02
C LEU A 51 0.28 13.35 -14.67
N LYS A 52 0.09 13.42 -15.99
CA LYS A 52 -0.78 12.49 -16.73
C LYS A 52 -0.20 11.08 -16.78
N PHE A 53 1.13 10.98 -16.96
CA PHE A 53 1.85 9.72 -17.05
C PHE A 53 1.74 8.91 -15.75
N ILE A 54 1.95 9.55 -14.59
CA ILE A 54 1.93 8.85 -13.30
C ILE A 54 0.55 8.36 -12.87
N LEU A 55 -0.53 8.93 -13.43
CA LEU A 55 -1.90 8.46 -13.20
C LEU A 55 -2.16 7.11 -13.89
N ASP A 56 -1.42 6.78 -14.96
CA ASP A 56 -1.48 5.46 -15.59
C ASP A 56 -0.47 4.50 -14.94
N LYS A 57 -0.93 3.80 -13.91
CA LYS A 57 -0.12 2.83 -13.16
C LYS A 57 0.45 1.71 -14.05
N ILE A 58 -0.25 1.31 -15.10
CA ILE A 58 0.18 0.23 -15.99
C ILE A 58 1.34 0.73 -16.85
N LEU A 59 1.22 1.94 -17.39
CA LEU A 59 2.25 2.59 -18.18
C LEU A 59 3.54 2.76 -17.36
N VAL A 60 3.44 3.30 -16.14
CA VAL A 60 4.58 3.47 -15.22
C VAL A 60 5.31 2.14 -14.98
N ARG A 61 4.56 1.08 -14.62
CA ARG A 61 5.13 -0.23 -14.34
C ARG A 61 5.81 -0.84 -15.55
N ASN A 62 5.18 -0.76 -16.72
CA ASN A 62 5.72 -1.30 -17.95
C ASN A 62 6.98 -0.54 -18.39
N LEU A 63 6.99 0.78 -18.24
CA LEU A 63 8.18 1.59 -18.51
C LEU A 63 9.35 1.13 -17.65
N VAL A 64 9.19 1.12 -16.32
CA VAL A 64 10.28 0.74 -15.41
C VAL A 64 10.76 -0.68 -15.70
N LYS A 65 9.84 -1.63 -15.87
CA LYS A 65 10.19 -3.02 -16.21
C LYS A 65 11.01 -3.13 -17.50
N ASN A 66 10.62 -2.40 -18.54
CA ASN A 66 11.28 -2.44 -19.85
C ASN A 66 12.64 -1.72 -19.83
N LEU A 67 12.72 -0.55 -19.19
CA LEU A 67 13.96 0.22 -19.10
C LEU A 67 15.00 -0.48 -18.22
N TRP A 68 14.58 -1.13 -17.12
CA TRP A 68 15.49 -1.86 -16.24
C TRP A 68 16.26 -2.98 -16.96
N SER A 69 15.70 -3.52 -18.06
CA SER A 69 16.35 -4.53 -18.89
C SER A 69 17.20 -3.94 -20.03
N LYS A 70 17.28 -2.61 -20.13
CA LYS A 70 17.94 -1.85 -21.21
C LYS A 70 18.78 -0.71 -20.62
N PRO A 71 19.91 -0.99 -19.95
CA PRO A 71 20.77 0.03 -19.37
C PRO A 71 21.35 1.00 -20.41
N GLU A 72 21.35 0.63 -21.69
CA GLU A 72 21.79 1.45 -22.82
C GLU A 72 20.73 2.43 -23.36
N SER A 73 19.53 2.45 -22.78
CA SER A 73 18.43 3.30 -23.22
C SER A 73 18.73 4.79 -23.05
N ASP A 74 18.37 5.60 -24.05
CA ASP A 74 18.53 7.06 -23.98
C ASP A 74 17.63 7.71 -22.91
N TRP A 75 16.57 7.03 -22.44
CA TRP A 75 15.76 7.48 -21.29
C TRP A 75 16.53 7.59 -19.96
N TRP A 76 17.76 7.09 -19.89
CA TRP A 76 18.62 7.30 -18.72
C TRP A 76 19.41 8.63 -18.79
N ASP A 77 19.36 9.32 -19.92
CA ASP A 77 20.02 10.61 -20.09
C ASP A 77 19.08 11.74 -19.70
N ASN A 78 19.54 12.67 -18.85
CA ASN A 78 18.74 13.84 -18.54
C ASN A 78 18.95 14.89 -19.63
N VAL A 79 17.94 15.16 -20.44
CA VAL A 79 18.11 16.07 -21.60
C VAL A 79 18.38 17.53 -21.22
N ASN A 80 18.21 17.89 -19.93
CA ASN A 80 18.50 19.23 -19.42
C ASN A 80 19.97 19.41 -18.99
N THR A 81 20.77 18.35 -18.85
CA THR A 81 22.20 18.41 -18.46
C THR A 81 23.11 18.46 -19.71
N LYS A 82 23.21 19.63 -20.33
CA LYS A 82 23.94 19.82 -21.60
C LYS A 82 25.43 19.41 -21.58
N GLU A 83 26.06 19.39 -20.41
CA GLU A 83 27.50 19.15 -20.28
C GLU A 83 27.84 17.68 -19.95
N LYS A 84 26.83 16.83 -19.74
CA LYS A 84 27.03 15.46 -19.29
C LYS A 84 25.89 14.58 -19.74
N LYS A 85 26.21 13.47 -20.41
CA LYS A 85 25.25 12.39 -20.66
C LYS A 85 25.20 11.48 -19.44
N GLU A 86 24.04 11.36 -18.80
CA GLU A 86 23.83 10.40 -17.73
C GLU A 86 23.66 8.97 -18.29
N ASP A 87 24.05 7.98 -17.49
CA ASP A 87 23.80 6.57 -17.75
C ASP A 87 22.87 5.96 -16.69
N PHE A 88 22.50 4.70 -16.89
CA PHE A 88 21.66 3.95 -15.96
C PHE A 88 22.14 4.02 -14.51
N GLU A 89 23.44 3.80 -14.27
CA GLU A 89 23.99 3.79 -12.90
C GLU A 89 23.86 5.17 -12.26
N MET A 90 24.15 6.24 -13.01
CA MET A 90 24.01 7.61 -12.52
C MET A 90 22.58 7.95 -12.13
N ILE A 91 21.57 7.56 -12.92
CA ILE A 91 20.16 7.80 -12.59
C ILE A 91 19.71 6.96 -11.40
N VAL A 92 20.13 5.70 -11.31
CA VAL A 92 19.84 4.84 -10.14
C VAL A 92 20.44 5.44 -8.87
N HIS A 93 21.71 5.85 -8.91
CA HIS A 93 22.39 6.48 -7.78
C HIS A 93 21.73 7.80 -7.36
N LYS A 94 21.38 8.64 -8.33
CA LYS A 94 20.66 9.90 -8.07
C LYS A 94 19.31 9.62 -7.41
N SER A 95 18.53 8.70 -7.96
CA SER A 95 17.19 8.36 -7.47
C SER A 95 17.21 7.77 -6.06
N PHE A 96 18.19 6.93 -5.77
CA PHE A 96 18.37 6.39 -4.42
C PHE A 96 18.73 7.49 -3.41
N LYS A 97 19.60 8.43 -3.79
CA LYS A 97 19.93 9.59 -2.95
C LYS A 97 18.71 10.48 -2.71
N ASP A 98 17.97 10.82 -3.76
CA ASP A 98 16.76 11.65 -3.66
C ASP A 98 15.70 11.00 -2.76
N ALA A 99 15.58 9.66 -2.81
CA ALA A 99 14.71 8.90 -1.92
C ALA A 99 15.12 9.00 -0.45
N LEU A 100 16.41 8.82 -0.15
CA LEU A 100 16.94 8.98 1.20
C LEU A 100 16.75 10.40 1.75
N ASP A 101 17.00 11.41 0.92
CA ASP A 101 16.82 12.82 1.28
C ASP A 101 15.34 13.13 1.54
N SER A 102 14.43 12.55 0.75
CA SER A 102 12.97 12.68 0.94
C SER A 102 12.49 12.03 2.24
N LEU A 103 12.95 10.81 2.54
CA LEU A 103 12.65 10.11 3.78
C LEU A 103 13.17 10.89 4.99
N LYS A 104 14.40 11.39 4.92
CA LYS A 104 14.99 12.23 5.97
C LYS A 104 14.19 13.51 6.19
N LEU A 105 13.76 14.18 5.13
CA LEU A 105 12.99 15.42 5.21
C LEU A 105 11.64 15.18 5.92
N LYS A 106 10.97 14.07 5.63
CA LYS A 106 9.62 13.79 6.13
C LYS A 106 9.60 13.08 7.49
N TYR A 107 10.55 12.19 7.76
CA TYR A 107 10.56 11.30 8.93
C TYR A 107 11.80 11.47 9.82
N GLY A 108 12.70 12.40 9.48
CA GLY A 108 13.90 12.71 10.25
C GLY A 108 15.11 11.84 9.88
N ALA A 109 16.27 12.19 10.43
CA ALA A 109 17.57 11.64 10.02
C ALA A 109 17.94 10.26 10.60
N LYS A 110 16.98 9.54 11.20
CA LYS A 110 17.19 8.22 11.81
C LYS A 110 16.50 7.15 10.96
N PRO A 111 17.23 6.42 10.09
CA PRO A 111 16.65 5.41 9.20
C PRO A 111 15.87 4.32 9.94
N GLU A 112 16.30 3.97 11.15
CA GLU A 112 15.63 3.00 12.02
C GLU A 112 14.16 3.33 12.31
N ASN A 113 13.75 4.59 12.16
CA ASN A 113 12.38 5.04 12.39
C ASN A 113 11.52 5.07 11.12
N TRP A 114 12.05 4.72 9.95
CA TRP A 114 11.30 4.82 8.69
C TRP A 114 10.46 3.56 8.42
N HIS A 115 9.69 3.12 9.41
CA HIS A 115 8.79 1.98 9.26
C HIS A 115 7.72 2.25 8.21
N TRP A 116 7.49 1.29 7.33
CA TRP A 116 6.55 1.40 6.22
C TRP A 116 5.13 1.78 6.66
N GLY A 117 4.65 1.25 7.77
CA GLY A 117 3.32 1.56 8.33
C GLY A 117 3.14 3.01 8.78
N LEU A 118 4.22 3.80 8.93
CA LEU A 118 4.12 5.24 9.23
C LEU A 118 3.67 6.06 8.03
N MET A 119 3.91 5.55 6.81
CA MET A 119 3.55 6.21 5.57
C MET A 119 2.44 5.47 4.83
N HIS A 120 2.42 4.15 4.96
CA HIS A 120 1.47 3.28 4.29
C HIS A 120 0.33 2.87 5.21
N THR A 121 -0.82 3.50 5.01
CA THR A 121 -1.96 3.34 5.91
C THR A 121 -3.26 3.06 5.18
N LEU A 122 -4.08 2.22 5.79
CA LEU A 122 -5.45 1.94 5.39
C LEU A 122 -6.41 2.79 6.22
N THR A 123 -7.18 3.65 5.55
CA THR A 123 -8.33 4.32 6.16
C THR A 123 -9.61 3.82 5.50
N LEU A 124 -10.51 3.23 6.28
CA LEU A 124 -11.82 2.81 5.81
C LEU A 124 -12.72 4.04 5.76
N LYS A 125 -12.78 4.68 4.59
CA LYS A 125 -13.50 5.95 4.39
C LYS A 125 -14.97 5.73 4.07
N HIS A 126 -15.85 6.32 4.87
CA HIS A 126 -17.28 6.37 4.59
C HIS A 126 -17.60 7.56 3.65
N PRO A 127 -18.55 7.45 2.71
CA PRO A 127 -18.90 8.55 1.79
C PRO A 127 -19.29 9.86 2.50
N LEU A 128 -20.08 9.76 3.58
CA LEU A 128 -20.44 10.92 4.43
C LEU A 128 -19.31 11.35 5.37
N GLY A 129 -18.30 10.50 5.58
CA GLY A 129 -17.12 10.80 6.39
C GLY A 129 -16.18 11.82 5.73
N LYS A 130 -16.44 12.21 4.48
CA LYS A 130 -15.78 13.36 3.83
C LYS A 130 -16.13 14.70 4.49
N VAL A 131 -17.26 14.76 5.20
CA VAL A 131 -17.70 15.94 5.94
C VAL A 131 -17.28 15.75 7.40
N ASN A 132 -16.25 16.47 7.84
CA ASN A 132 -15.61 16.27 9.16
C ASN A 132 -16.60 16.26 10.33
N ILE A 133 -17.63 17.13 10.32
CA ILE A 133 -18.62 17.16 11.41
C ILE A 133 -19.48 15.89 11.47
N LEU A 134 -19.76 15.27 10.32
CA LEU A 134 -20.48 13.99 10.27
C LEU A 134 -19.57 12.85 10.71
N ASP A 135 -18.30 12.87 10.29
CA ASP A 135 -17.34 11.86 10.72
C ASP A 135 -17.12 11.88 12.23
N MET A 136 -16.89 13.07 12.81
CA MET A 136 -16.72 13.23 14.25
C MET A 136 -17.98 12.85 15.04
N GLY A 137 -19.17 13.20 14.54
CA GLY A 137 -20.43 12.96 15.23
C GLY A 137 -20.87 11.49 15.21
N PHE A 138 -20.62 10.78 14.10
CA PHE A 138 -21.08 9.40 13.92
C PHE A 138 -19.95 8.36 13.93
N ASN A 139 -18.70 8.82 14.04
CA ASN A 139 -17.51 7.99 13.90
C ASN A 139 -17.64 7.12 12.64
N LEU A 140 -17.55 7.73 11.46
CA LEU A 140 -17.87 7.06 10.19
C LEU A 140 -16.66 6.34 9.60
N ASN A 141 -15.52 7.04 9.57
CA ASN A 141 -14.25 6.53 9.11
C ASN A 141 -13.57 5.67 10.18
N ARG A 142 -12.74 4.71 9.78
CA ARG A 142 -11.88 3.93 10.70
C ARG A 142 -10.44 3.96 10.23
N GLY A 143 -9.52 4.00 11.20
CA GLY A 143 -8.09 4.15 10.96
C GLY A 143 -7.64 5.61 11.16
N PRO A 144 -6.49 6.00 10.58
CA PRO A 144 -5.63 5.19 9.71
C PRO A 144 -4.98 4.00 10.45
N TYR A 145 -4.93 2.85 9.80
CA TYR A 145 -4.25 1.65 10.28
C TYR A 145 -2.92 1.46 9.54
N PRO A 146 -1.79 1.27 10.24
CA PRO A 146 -0.53 0.93 9.59
C PRO A 146 -0.67 -0.45 8.94
N VAL A 147 -0.29 -0.57 7.67
CA VAL A 147 -0.35 -1.84 6.95
C VAL A 147 0.97 -2.11 6.21
N GLY A 148 1.25 -3.39 6.02
CA GLY A 148 2.28 -3.85 5.11
C GLY A 148 1.79 -3.83 3.65
N GLY A 149 2.43 -4.64 2.81
CA GLY A 149 2.07 -4.80 1.41
C GLY A 149 2.33 -3.57 0.56
N SER A 150 1.99 -3.71 -0.72
CA SER A 150 2.03 -2.69 -1.76
C SER A 150 1.37 -3.23 -3.03
N TYR A 151 1.24 -2.40 -4.07
CA TYR A 151 0.66 -2.75 -5.36
C TYR A 151 1.32 -3.94 -6.08
N HIS A 152 2.59 -4.23 -5.76
CA HIS A 152 3.40 -5.28 -6.39
C HIS A 152 3.59 -6.51 -5.49
N THR A 153 2.90 -6.55 -4.35
CA THR A 153 2.95 -7.68 -3.40
C THR A 153 1.65 -8.49 -3.44
N VAL A 154 1.68 -9.71 -2.90
CA VAL A 154 0.48 -10.58 -2.82
C VAL A 154 -0.63 -9.98 -1.95
N SER A 155 -0.28 -9.23 -0.89
CA SER A 155 -1.24 -8.47 -0.09
C SER A 155 -1.34 -7.07 -0.67
N PRO A 156 -2.28 -6.82 -1.62
CA PRO A 156 -2.19 -5.67 -2.48
C PRO A 156 -2.81 -4.48 -1.77
N TYR A 157 -2.05 -3.79 -0.93
CA TYR A 157 -2.42 -2.49 -0.39
C TYR A 157 -1.86 -1.42 -1.34
N ALA A 158 -2.56 -1.21 -2.45
CA ALA A 158 -2.09 -0.30 -3.50
C ALA A 158 -2.44 1.16 -3.18
N TYR A 159 -1.65 2.07 -3.73
CA TYR A 159 -1.82 3.52 -3.63
C TYR A 159 -1.67 4.17 -5.02
N ASP A 160 -2.00 5.46 -5.15
CA ASP A 160 -1.79 6.26 -6.37
C ASP A 160 -0.49 7.08 -6.29
N PHE A 161 0.13 7.38 -7.44
CA PHE A 161 1.36 8.19 -7.48
C PHE A 161 1.14 9.67 -7.17
N ASP A 162 -0.10 10.17 -7.23
CA ASP A 162 -0.49 11.54 -6.87
C ASP A 162 -0.97 11.67 -5.41
N ASN A 163 -1.27 10.55 -4.74
CA ASN A 163 -1.52 10.48 -3.30
C ASN A 163 -0.71 9.34 -2.67
N LEU A 164 0.58 9.62 -2.48
CA LEU A 164 1.57 8.61 -2.13
C LEU A 164 1.25 7.90 -0.81
N PHE A 165 1.29 6.57 -0.89
CA PHE A 165 1.23 5.61 0.21
C PHE A 165 -0.09 5.53 0.98
N GLU A 166 -1.08 6.38 0.71
CA GLU A 166 -2.43 6.11 1.23
C GLU A 166 -3.08 4.97 0.44
N VAL A 167 -3.51 3.93 1.15
CA VAL A 167 -4.16 2.78 0.52
C VAL A 167 -5.51 3.19 -0.07
N ASN A 168 -5.70 2.88 -1.35
CA ASN A 168 -6.96 3.12 -2.06
C ASN A 168 -7.54 1.89 -2.75
N HIS A 169 -6.78 0.81 -2.82
CA HIS A 169 -7.19 -0.42 -3.47
C HIS A 169 -6.56 -1.62 -2.78
N GLY A 170 -7.34 -2.69 -2.64
CA GLY A 170 -6.85 -3.97 -2.15
C GLY A 170 -7.91 -5.03 -2.08
N SER A 171 -7.65 -6.06 -1.27
CA SER A 171 -8.57 -7.18 -1.10
C SER A 171 -9.88 -6.72 -0.46
N SER A 172 -11.02 -6.96 -1.12
CA SER A 172 -12.34 -6.76 -0.54
C SER A 172 -12.80 -7.96 0.31
N HIS A 173 -12.21 -9.13 0.09
CA HIS A 173 -12.49 -10.37 0.82
C HIS A 173 -11.31 -11.34 0.65
N ARG A 174 -10.91 -12.05 1.71
CA ARG A 174 -9.98 -13.18 1.62
C ARG A 174 -10.67 -14.47 2.05
N HIS A 175 -10.41 -15.55 1.32
CA HIS A 175 -11.01 -16.87 1.56
C HIS A 175 -9.98 -17.97 1.50
N ILE A 176 -10.16 -19.00 2.33
CA ILE A 176 -9.47 -20.29 2.23
C ILE A 176 -10.55 -21.37 2.31
N TYR A 177 -10.72 -22.15 1.23
CA TYR A 177 -11.75 -23.18 1.18
C TYR A 177 -11.14 -24.58 1.37
N SER A 178 -11.69 -25.35 2.30
CA SER A 178 -11.35 -26.76 2.48
C SER A 178 -12.36 -27.64 1.74
N ALA A 179 -11.96 -28.16 0.57
CA ALA A 179 -12.83 -29.04 -0.23
C ALA A 179 -13.11 -30.40 0.45
N ALA A 180 -12.28 -30.80 1.41
CA ALA A 180 -12.49 -32.01 2.21
C ALA A 180 -13.52 -31.80 3.33
N ASN A 181 -13.62 -30.58 3.85
CA ASN A 181 -14.56 -30.21 4.90
C ASN A 181 -14.91 -28.72 4.83
N TRP A 182 -16.07 -28.39 4.28
CA TRP A 182 -16.48 -27.00 4.08
C TRP A 182 -16.57 -26.18 5.37
N ASP A 183 -16.85 -26.81 6.51
CA ASP A 183 -16.89 -26.12 7.82
C ASP A 183 -15.52 -25.65 8.33
N GLU A 184 -14.43 -26.12 7.72
CA GLU A 184 -13.07 -25.66 8.00
C GLU A 184 -12.65 -24.51 7.07
N SER A 185 -13.57 -24.03 6.22
CA SER A 185 -13.31 -22.86 5.38
C SER A 185 -13.21 -21.59 6.23
N LEU A 186 -12.32 -20.69 5.80
CA LEU A 186 -11.98 -19.47 6.50
C LEU A 186 -12.27 -18.26 5.62
N THR A 187 -12.86 -17.24 6.20
CA THR A 187 -13.23 -15.99 5.50
C THR A 187 -12.89 -14.78 6.37
N ILE A 188 -12.71 -13.62 5.71
CA ILE A 188 -12.52 -12.33 6.38
C ILE A 188 -12.76 -11.18 5.38
N ILE A 189 -13.45 -10.14 5.83
CA ILE A 189 -13.62 -8.87 5.11
C ILE A 189 -12.93 -7.72 5.85
N PRO A 190 -12.54 -6.62 5.17
CA PRO A 190 -11.78 -5.52 5.78
C PRO A 190 -12.56 -4.72 6.84
N THR A 191 -13.89 -4.84 6.87
CA THR A 191 -14.78 -4.10 7.78
C THR A 191 -15.46 -5.07 8.75
N GLY A 192 -16.70 -5.42 8.45
CA GLY A 192 -17.65 -6.14 9.26
C GLY A 192 -18.93 -6.28 8.43
N ILE A 193 -19.81 -7.18 8.83
CA ILE A 193 -20.99 -7.53 8.01
C ILE A 193 -22.07 -6.43 7.98
N SER A 194 -21.98 -5.43 8.85
CA SER A 194 -22.97 -4.37 8.95
C SER A 194 -22.49 -3.07 8.29
N GLY A 195 -23.35 -2.45 7.50
CA GLY A 195 -23.12 -1.10 6.96
C GLY A 195 -23.55 0.03 7.89
N ILE A 196 -24.03 -0.26 9.11
CA ILE A 196 -24.53 0.75 10.05
C ILE A 196 -23.39 1.16 11.00
N PRO A 197 -22.94 2.43 11.01
CA PRO A 197 -21.76 2.85 11.80
C PRO A 197 -21.83 2.57 13.31
N SER A 198 -23.04 2.60 13.88
CA SER A 198 -23.28 2.31 15.30
C SER A 198 -23.42 0.81 15.62
N SER A 199 -23.42 -0.05 14.61
CA SER A 199 -23.48 -1.50 14.81
C SER A 199 -22.16 -2.01 15.39
N PRO A 200 -22.18 -2.95 16.35
CA PRO A 200 -20.95 -3.60 16.79
C PRO A 200 -20.28 -4.39 15.66
N TYR A 201 -20.99 -4.71 14.57
CA TYR A 201 -20.49 -5.45 13.41
C TYR A 201 -20.09 -4.54 12.22
N TYR A 202 -19.86 -3.24 12.45
CA TYR A 202 -19.48 -2.31 11.38
C TYR A 202 -18.04 -2.52 10.90
N CYS A 203 -17.11 -2.70 11.84
CA CYS A 203 -15.67 -2.86 11.59
C CYS A 203 -15.04 -3.88 12.57
N ASP A 204 -15.81 -4.88 13.01
CA ASP A 204 -15.38 -5.90 13.97
C ASP A 204 -14.35 -6.89 13.41
N GLN A 205 -14.22 -6.99 12.09
CA GLN A 205 -13.25 -7.84 11.43
C GLN A 205 -11.95 -7.12 11.04
N THR A 206 -11.93 -5.78 11.10
CA THR A 206 -10.81 -4.97 10.60
C THR A 206 -9.47 -5.35 11.23
N GLU A 207 -9.41 -5.53 12.56
CA GLU A 207 -8.17 -5.90 13.25
C GLU A 207 -7.65 -7.27 12.78
N LYS A 208 -8.53 -8.27 12.68
CA LYS A 208 -8.19 -9.59 12.14
C LYS A 208 -7.70 -9.48 10.69
N PHE A 209 -8.41 -8.71 9.87
CA PHE A 209 -8.06 -8.51 8.47
C PHE A 209 -6.67 -7.90 8.29
N ILE A 210 -6.31 -6.85 9.05
CA ILE A 210 -4.98 -6.24 8.93
C ILE A 210 -3.87 -7.15 9.44
N ASN A 211 -4.17 -8.03 10.41
CA ASN A 211 -3.23 -9.00 10.98
C ASN A 211 -3.16 -10.33 10.21
N ASN A 212 -3.83 -10.43 9.05
CA ASN A 212 -3.93 -11.66 8.24
C ASN A 212 -4.55 -12.85 8.98
N GLU A 213 -5.46 -12.56 9.90
CA GLU A 213 -6.29 -13.55 10.58
C GLU A 213 -7.65 -13.72 9.91
N TYR A 214 -8.30 -14.84 10.21
CA TYR A 214 -9.57 -15.24 9.63
C TYR A 214 -10.54 -15.72 10.71
N HIS A 215 -11.80 -15.90 10.34
CA HIS A 215 -12.77 -16.65 11.13
C HIS A 215 -13.38 -17.78 10.30
N SER A 216 -13.95 -18.78 10.99
CA SER A 216 -14.69 -19.85 10.34
C SER A 216 -16.01 -19.34 9.76
N ASP A 217 -16.43 -19.96 8.67
CA ASP A 217 -17.74 -19.79 8.07
C ASP A 217 -18.39 -21.17 7.94
N TYR A 218 -19.30 -21.50 8.86
CA TYR A 218 -19.89 -22.84 8.93
C TYR A 218 -20.84 -23.08 7.76
N PHE A 219 -20.71 -24.26 7.15
CA PHE A 219 -21.59 -24.72 6.07
C PHE A 219 -22.70 -25.64 6.58
N ASP A 220 -22.40 -26.44 7.61
CA ASP A 220 -23.38 -27.31 8.27
C ASP A 220 -24.43 -26.47 9.02
N ILE A 221 -25.69 -26.71 8.69
CA ILE A 221 -26.81 -25.94 9.23
C ILE A 221 -26.91 -26.02 10.75
N LEU A 222 -26.59 -27.16 11.37
CA LEU A 222 -26.68 -27.32 12.82
C LEU A 222 -25.60 -26.50 13.53
N LYS A 223 -24.41 -26.39 12.92
CA LYS A 223 -23.34 -25.50 13.42
C LYS A 223 -23.72 -24.03 13.28
N VAL A 224 -24.27 -23.64 12.13
CA VAL A 224 -24.77 -22.27 11.89
C VAL A 224 -25.84 -21.90 12.91
N GLU A 225 -26.82 -22.77 13.13
CA GLU A 225 -27.89 -22.53 14.10
C GLU A 225 -27.35 -22.42 15.53
N LYS A 226 -26.40 -23.29 15.90
CA LYS A 226 -25.78 -23.29 17.23
C LYS A 226 -24.97 -22.01 17.50
N ASP A 227 -24.25 -21.50 16.50
CA ASP A 227 -23.40 -20.30 16.63
C ASP A 227 -24.15 -18.98 16.38
N SER A 228 -25.41 -19.07 15.92
CA SER A 228 -26.23 -17.90 15.58
C SER A 228 -26.39 -16.94 16.78
N LYS A 229 -26.15 -15.64 16.53
CA LYS A 229 -26.40 -14.56 17.50
C LYS A 229 -27.82 -14.01 17.41
N PHE A 230 -28.39 -14.00 16.21
CA PHE A 230 -29.72 -13.48 15.93
C PHE A 230 -30.45 -14.42 14.98
N ARG A 231 -31.78 -14.49 15.10
CA ARG A 231 -32.66 -15.26 14.24
C ARG A 231 -33.88 -14.42 13.87
N MET A 232 -34.20 -14.39 12.58
CA MET A 232 -35.39 -13.72 12.05
C MET A 232 -36.20 -14.73 11.24
N THR A 233 -37.50 -14.82 11.52
CA THR A 233 -38.45 -15.61 10.73
C THR A 233 -39.31 -14.66 9.92
N LEU A 234 -39.26 -14.78 8.59
CA LEU A 234 -40.13 -14.02 7.70
C LEU A 234 -41.36 -14.88 7.38
N LEU A 235 -42.54 -14.37 7.69
CA LEU A 235 -43.81 -15.01 7.37
C LEU A 235 -44.42 -14.28 6.16
N PRO A 236 -45.02 -15.00 5.20
CA PRO A 236 -45.87 -14.38 4.19
C PRO A 236 -47.01 -13.58 4.86
N GLU A 237 -47.41 -12.48 4.22
CA GLU A 237 -48.64 -11.76 4.57
C GLU A 237 -49.89 -12.60 4.34
#